data_AF-Q9AIZ6-F1
#
_entry.id   AF-Q9AIZ6-F1
#
_cell.length_a   1.000
_cell.length_b   1.000
_cell.length_c   1.000
_cell.angle_alpha   90.00
_cell.angle_beta   90.00
_cell.angle_gamma   90.00
#
_symmetry.space_group_name_H-M   'P 1'
#
loop_
_entity.id
_entity.type
_entity.pdbx_description
1 polymer ?
#
loop_
_entity_poly.entity_id
_entity_poly.type
_entity_poly.pdbx_seq_one_letter_code
_entity_poly.pdbx_strand_id
1 'polypeptide(L)'
;IELINKIIKKISIYFKKNVKYNFIINNKILYSYNKKKMSKSLKNDIFIYSNYFKLLTFFNKFKFTFKKKKSLLNFFLNIIYNNKIINFFFKNNFYIFKKKISEIIYFIFYQKKLNFFYLLKNIDYLINIVNNGNKYFNFINKFNFNFINKFINL
;
A
#
# COMPACT_ATOMS: atom_id res chain seq x y z
N ILE A 1 -14.59 -21.02 -4.30
CA ILE A 1 -13.24 -21.02 -4.92
C ILE A 1 -13.25 -20.29 -6.27
N GLU A 2 -14.19 -20.58 -7.18
CA GLU A 2 -14.31 -19.89 -8.49
C GLU A 2 -14.56 -18.38 -8.42
N LEU A 3 -15.41 -17.93 -7.48
CA LEU A 3 -15.71 -16.50 -7.33
C LEU A 3 -14.45 -15.68 -6.96
N ILE A 4 -13.62 -16.26 -6.09
CA ILE A 4 -12.34 -15.69 -5.67
C ILE A 4 -11.36 -15.63 -6.86
N ASN A 5 -11.29 -16.68 -7.68
CA ASN A 5 -10.47 -16.68 -8.89
C ASN A 5 -10.95 -15.65 -9.93
N LYS A 6 -12.27 -15.45 -10.07
CA LYS A 6 -12.85 -14.41 -10.94
C LYS A 6 -12.51 -13.00 -10.46
N ILE A 7 -12.55 -12.76 -9.14
CA ILE A 7 -12.20 -11.47 -8.53
C ILE A 7 -10.69 -11.19 -8.70
N ILE A 8 -9.82 -12.18 -8.45
CA ILE A 8 -8.37 -12.05 -8.63
C ILE A 8 -8.01 -11.76 -10.09
N LYS A 9 -8.64 -12.44 -11.05
CA LYS A 9 -8.45 -12.17 -12.49
C LYS A 9 -8.82 -10.73 -12.84
N LYS A 10 -9.98 -10.25 -12.40
CA LYS A 10 -10.42 -8.85 -12.65
C LYS A 10 -9.44 -7.84 -12.05
N ILE A 11 -9.00 -8.04 -10.80
CA ILE A 11 -8.04 -7.14 -10.14
C ILE A 11 -6.69 -7.15 -10.87
N SER A 12 -6.19 -8.33 -11.29
CA SER A 12 -4.91 -8.44 -11.99
C SER A 12 -4.85 -7.68 -13.32
N ILE A 13 -5.99 -7.55 -14.01
CA ILE A 13 -6.10 -6.82 -15.27
C ILE A 13 -5.93 -5.30 -15.05
N TYR A 14 -6.46 -4.78 -13.94
CA TYR A 14 -6.32 -3.36 -13.60
C TYR A 14 -4.91 -2.98 -13.12
N PHE A 15 -4.19 -3.90 -12.47
CA PHE A 15 -2.84 -3.63 -11.95
C PHE A 15 -1.70 -3.95 -12.92
N LYS A 16 -1.96 -4.62 -14.05
CA LYS A 16 -0.92 -5.09 -14.98
C LYS A 16 -0.23 -3.99 -15.79
N LYS A 17 -0.78 -2.77 -15.89
CA LYS A 17 -0.26 -1.79 -16.86
C LYS A 17 0.84 -0.84 -16.37
N ASN A 18 1.16 -0.69 -15.08
CA ASN A 18 2.07 0.41 -14.69
C ASN A 18 2.98 0.20 -13.46
N VAL A 19 3.51 -1.00 -13.20
CA VAL A 19 4.46 -1.18 -12.09
C VAL A 19 5.56 -2.20 -12.42
N LYS A 20 6.60 -1.78 -13.16
CA LYS A 20 7.92 -2.47 -13.16
C LYS A 20 8.68 -2.17 -11.87
N TYR A 21 8.04 -2.43 -10.73
CA TYR A 21 8.75 -2.52 -9.45
C TYR A 21 8.50 -3.93 -8.94
N ASN A 22 9.55 -4.62 -8.50
CA ASN A 22 9.50 -5.95 -7.88
C ASN A 22 8.81 -5.91 -6.50
N PHE A 23 7.65 -5.25 -6.38
CA PHE A 23 6.71 -5.51 -5.30
C PHE A 23 6.07 -6.85 -5.60
N ILE A 24 6.75 -7.92 -5.19
CA ILE A 24 6.09 -9.19 -4.99
C ILE A 24 5.16 -8.94 -3.80
N ILE A 25 3.91 -8.54 -4.08
CA ILE A 25 2.80 -8.76 -3.16
C ILE A 25 2.61 -10.28 -3.14
N ASN A 26 3.51 -10.97 -2.44
CA ASN A 26 3.17 -12.26 -1.88
C ASN A 26 1.96 -11.93 -1.00
N ASN A 27 0.82 -12.61 -1.18
CA ASN A 27 -0.37 -12.51 -0.34
C ASN A 27 -0.13 -12.94 1.13
N LYS A 28 1.10 -12.78 1.63
CA LYS A 28 1.53 -13.07 2.98
C LYS A 28 1.07 -11.93 3.88
N ILE A 29 0.33 -12.30 4.91
CA ILE A 29 -0.06 -11.40 5.99
C ILE A 29 1.21 -10.75 6.56
N LEU A 30 1.26 -9.42 6.51
CA LEU A 30 2.29 -8.65 7.21
C LEU A 30 1.95 -8.57 8.69
N TYR A 31 2.87 -9.07 9.52
CA TYR A 31 2.79 -8.97 10.97
C TYR A 31 3.61 -7.77 11.46
N SER A 32 3.06 -6.99 12.38
CA SER A 32 3.70 -5.80 12.92
C SER A 32 4.70 -6.10 14.04
N TYR A 33 5.28 -5.06 14.64
CA TYR A 33 6.20 -5.14 15.79
C TYR A 33 5.62 -5.89 17.00
N ASN A 34 4.28 -5.93 17.12
CA ASN A 34 3.55 -6.64 18.16
C ASN A 34 3.14 -8.08 17.78
N LYS A 35 3.63 -8.62 16.65
CA LYS A 35 3.27 -9.94 16.10
C LYS A 35 1.80 -10.10 15.69
N LYS A 36 0.98 -9.06 15.78
CA LYS A 36 -0.39 -9.08 15.25
C LYS A 36 -0.36 -8.65 13.78
N LYS A 37 -1.37 -9.08 13.01
CA LYS A 37 -1.59 -8.57 11.66
C LYS A 37 -1.63 -7.04 11.67
N MET A 38 -1.00 -6.41 10.68
CA MET A 38 -1.06 -4.96 10.54
C MET A 38 -2.49 -4.51 10.26
N SER A 39 -2.98 -3.56 11.04
CA SER A 39 -4.31 -2.97 10.86
C SER A 39 -4.35 -1.57 11.46
N LYS A 40 -5.14 -0.70 10.82
CA LYS A 40 -5.36 0.68 11.28
C LYS A 40 -6.02 0.71 12.66
N SER A 41 -6.98 -0.19 12.90
CA SER A 41 -7.71 -0.29 14.18
C SER A 41 -6.80 -0.65 15.35
N LEU A 42 -5.82 -1.55 15.14
CA LEU A 42 -4.84 -1.91 16.18
C LEU A 42 -3.70 -0.90 16.33
N LYS A 43 -3.68 0.19 15.55
CA LYS A 43 -2.62 1.23 15.54
C LYS A 43 -1.20 0.61 15.43
N ASN A 44 -1.11 -0.50 14.71
CA ASN A 44 0.12 -1.25 14.47
C ASN A 44 0.46 -1.30 12.97
N ASP A 45 -0.18 -0.48 12.16
CA ASP A 45 0.12 -0.30 10.75
C ASP A 45 1.26 0.70 10.52
N ILE A 46 1.82 0.66 9.32
CA ILE A 46 2.78 1.63 8.83
C ILE A 46 2.20 2.23 7.55
N PHE A 47 2.03 3.55 7.54
CA PHE A 47 1.65 4.24 6.32
C PHE A 47 2.92 4.52 5.50
N ILE A 48 2.99 3.97 4.29
CA ILE A 48 4.25 3.92 3.53
C ILE A 48 4.64 5.30 2.98
N TYR A 49 3.67 6.19 2.76
CA TYR A 49 3.91 7.60 2.40
C TYR A 49 4.19 8.50 3.61
N SER A 50 4.40 7.92 4.79
CA SER A 50 4.82 8.68 5.97
C SER A 50 6.15 9.40 5.74
N ASN A 51 6.45 10.41 6.58
CA ASN A 51 7.78 11.00 6.58
C ASN A 51 8.80 10.04 7.24
N TYR A 52 10.08 10.33 7.05
CA TYR A 52 11.17 9.54 7.62
C TYR A 52 11.01 9.30 9.13
N PHE A 53 10.71 10.35 9.90
CA PHE A 53 10.57 10.24 11.37
C PHE A 53 9.46 9.29 11.79
N LYS A 54 8.31 9.29 11.10
CA LYS A 54 7.21 8.35 11.35
C LYS A 54 7.59 6.91 11.00
N LEU A 55 8.34 6.70 9.92
CA LEU A 55 8.88 5.38 9.57
C LEU A 55 9.86 4.88 10.63
N LEU A 56 10.82 5.74 11.04
CA LEU A 56 11.83 5.41 12.04
C LEU A 56 11.20 5.11 13.40
N THR A 57 10.27 5.94 13.86
CA THR A 57 9.53 5.70 15.12
C THR A 57 8.76 4.39 15.09
N PHE A 58 8.12 4.05 13.97
CA PHE A 58 7.48 2.74 13.81
C PHE A 58 8.50 1.60 13.89
N PHE A 59 9.61 1.66 13.14
CA PHE A 59 10.61 0.60 13.17
C PHE A 59 11.35 0.49 14.50
N ASN A 60 11.47 1.59 15.24
CA ASN A 60 12.05 1.59 16.59
C ASN A 60 11.28 0.69 17.57
N LYS A 61 9.97 0.51 17.38
CA LYS A 61 9.13 -0.38 18.20
C LYS A 61 9.51 -1.87 18.10
N PHE A 62 10.21 -2.29 17.05
CA PHE A 62 10.67 -3.67 16.94
C PHE A 62 11.80 -3.98 17.93
N LYS A 63 11.56 -4.97 18.81
CA LYS A 63 12.58 -5.49 19.74
C LYS A 63 13.53 -6.46 19.02
N PHE A 64 14.84 -6.22 19.14
CA PHE A 64 15.86 -7.11 18.59
C PHE A 64 16.32 -8.13 19.64
N THR A 65 16.15 -9.40 19.31
CA THR A 65 16.65 -10.52 20.12
C THR A 65 17.08 -11.61 19.15
N PHE A 66 18.04 -12.46 19.51
CA PHE A 66 18.49 -13.58 18.66
C PHE A 66 17.30 -14.42 18.13
N LYS A 67 16.36 -14.80 19.01
CA LYS A 67 15.13 -15.55 18.65
C LYS A 67 14.25 -14.85 17.61
N LYS A 68 14.30 -13.52 17.50
CA LYS A 68 13.44 -12.70 16.62
C LYS A 68 14.14 -12.22 15.35
N LYS A 69 15.46 -12.42 15.23
CA LYS A 69 16.29 -11.89 14.14
C LYS A 69 15.76 -12.29 12.75
N LYS A 70 15.40 -13.57 12.56
CA LYS A 70 14.83 -14.10 11.30
C LYS A 70 13.45 -13.49 10.98
N SER A 71 12.56 -13.38 11.97
CA SER A 71 11.23 -12.78 11.76
C SER A 71 11.30 -11.29 11.39
N LEU A 72 12.26 -10.56 11.97
CA LEU A 72 12.51 -9.15 11.66
C LEU A 72 13.02 -8.99 10.24
N LEU A 73 14.03 -9.78 9.85
CA LEU A 73 14.55 -9.75 8.49
C LEU A 73 13.43 -10.04 7.47
N ASN A 74 12.61 -11.07 7.73
CA ASN A 74 11.47 -11.40 6.86
C ASN A 74 10.48 -10.24 6.75
N PHE A 75 10.19 -9.54 7.84
CA PHE A 75 9.33 -8.35 7.80
C PHE A 75 9.88 -7.28 6.86
N PHE A 76 11.16 -6.93 6.98
CA PHE A 76 11.77 -5.92 6.12
C PHE A 76 11.87 -6.37 4.65
N LEU A 77 12.18 -7.64 4.41
CA LEU A 77 12.23 -8.20 3.06
C LEU A 77 10.86 -8.24 2.37
N ASN A 78 9.77 -8.35 3.13
CA ASN A 78 8.43 -8.22 2.58
C ASN A 78 8.07 -6.78 2.18
N ILE A 79 8.77 -5.76 2.73
CA ILE A 79 8.58 -4.36 2.33
C ILE A 79 9.48 -4.02 1.15
N ILE A 80 10.76 -4.40 1.21
CA ILE A 80 11.74 -4.23 0.14
C ILE A 80 12.57 -5.52 0.01
N TYR A 81 12.39 -6.22 -1.10
CA TYR A 81 13.21 -7.38 -1.41
C TYR A 81 14.52 -6.94 -2.09
N ASN A 82 15.64 -7.03 -1.37
CA ASN A 82 16.97 -6.72 -1.91
C ASN A 82 18.07 -7.46 -1.14
N ASN A 83 18.93 -8.20 -1.84
CA ASN A 83 20.05 -8.95 -1.24
C ASN A 83 21.01 -8.05 -0.45
N LYS A 84 21.18 -6.78 -0.85
CA LYS A 84 22.01 -5.82 -0.11
C LYS A 84 21.45 -5.55 1.29
N ILE A 85 20.13 -5.57 1.47
CA ILE A 85 19.47 -5.38 2.77
C ILE A 85 19.78 -6.57 3.70
N ILE A 86 19.80 -7.79 3.16
CA ILE A 86 20.14 -9.00 3.92
C ILE A 86 21.56 -8.87 4.49
N ASN A 87 22.53 -8.57 3.63
CA ASN A 87 23.93 -8.41 4.05
C ASN A 87 24.08 -7.26 5.07
N PHE A 88 23.41 -6.13 4.83
CA PHE A 88 23.46 -4.99 5.74
C PHE A 88 22.87 -5.31 7.12
N PHE A 89 21.77 -6.08 7.16
CA PHE A 89 21.11 -6.51 8.40
C PHE A 89 21.99 -7.39 9.28
N PHE A 90 22.79 -8.29 8.69
CA PHE A 90 23.67 -9.17 9.46
C PHE A 90 24.98 -8.50 9.89
N LYS A 91 25.50 -7.54 9.11
CA LYS A 91 26.79 -6.88 9.37
C LYS A 91 26.72 -5.70 10.35
N ASN A 92 25.56 -5.08 10.53
CA ASN A 92 25.44 -3.84 11.31
C ASN A 92 24.60 -4.01 12.58
N ASN A 93 24.80 -3.10 13.54
CA ASN A 93 23.89 -2.97 14.68
C ASN A 93 22.48 -2.66 14.17
N PHE A 94 21.48 -3.26 14.82
CA PHE A 94 20.08 -3.11 14.46
C PHE A 94 19.58 -1.66 14.50
N TYR A 95 20.14 -0.81 15.37
CA TYR A 95 19.81 0.62 15.36
C TYR A 95 20.21 1.30 14.05
N ILE A 96 21.43 1.04 13.57
CA ILE A 96 21.93 1.54 12.27
C ILE A 96 21.09 0.98 11.14
N PHE A 97 20.75 -0.32 11.21
CA PHE A 97 19.86 -0.96 10.24
C PHE A 97 18.50 -0.24 10.15
N LYS A 98 17.84 0.05 11.28
CA LYS A 98 16.54 0.75 11.32
C LYS A 98 16.60 2.13 10.67
N LYS A 99 17.65 2.91 10.95
CA LYS A 99 17.84 4.22 10.31
C LYS A 99 17.93 4.06 8.80
N LYS A 100 18.81 3.16 8.33
CA LYS A 100 19.06 2.98 6.90
C LYS A 100 17.83 2.47 6.15
N ILE A 101 17.12 1.49 6.71
CA ILE A 101 15.92 0.96 6.06
C ILE A 101 14.78 2.00 6.03
N SER A 102 14.68 2.87 7.05
CA SER A 102 13.74 3.99 7.05
C SER A 102 14.02 4.97 5.92
N GLU A 103 15.28 5.33 5.69
CA GLU A 103 15.72 6.18 4.57
C GLU A 103 15.35 5.54 3.24
N ILE A 104 15.71 4.27 3.05
CA ILE A 104 15.47 3.57 1.78
C ILE A 104 13.97 3.52 1.47
N ILE A 105 13.14 3.15 2.45
CA ILE A 105 11.68 3.13 2.27
C ILE A 105 11.17 4.53 1.93
N TYR A 106 11.61 5.55 2.66
CA TYR A 106 11.21 6.93 2.39
C TYR A 106 11.51 7.34 0.94
N PHE A 107 12.73 7.10 0.45
CA PHE A 107 13.13 7.48 -0.91
C PHE A 107 12.43 6.65 -2.00
N ILE A 108 12.26 5.33 -1.80
CA ILE A 108 11.54 4.48 -2.76
C ILE A 108 10.11 4.97 -3.00
N PHE A 109 9.44 5.43 -1.94
CA PHE A 109 8.06 5.91 -2.01
C PHE A 109 7.94 7.42 -2.21
N TYR A 110 9.05 8.16 -2.27
CA TYR A 110 9.04 9.61 -2.36
C TYR A 110 8.31 10.12 -3.61
N GLN A 111 8.65 9.59 -4.79
CA GLN A 111 7.98 9.98 -6.03
C GLN A 111 6.48 9.69 -6.00
N LYS A 112 6.09 8.50 -5.52
CA LYS A 112 4.68 8.12 -5.38
C LYS A 112 3.94 9.00 -4.37
N LYS A 113 4.63 9.44 -3.31
CA LYS A 113 4.10 10.36 -2.31
C LYS A 113 3.86 11.76 -2.89
N LEU A 114 4.76 12.27 -3.72
CA LEU A 114 4.56 13.54 -4.42
C LEU A 114 3.33 13.48 -5.33
N ASN A 115 3.20 12.42 -6.13
CA ASN A 115 2.03 12.21 -6.98
C ASN A 115 0.74 12.10 -6.13
N PHE A 116 0.78 11.39 -5.01
CA PHE A 116 -0.35 11.29 -4.09
C PHE A 116 -0.79 12.66 -3.56
N PHE A 117 0.15 13.52 -3.14
CA PHE A 117 -0.19 14.87 -2.69
C PHE A 117 -0.68 15.78 -3.81
N TYR A 118 -0.11 15.67 -5.01
CA TYR A 118 -0.61 16.39 -6.18
C TYR A 118 -2.07 16.00 -6.49
N LEU A 119 -2.39 14.71 -6.46
CA LEU A 119 -3.74 14.23 -6.68
C LEU A 119 -4.70 14.68 -5.57
N LEU A 120 -4.27 14.70 -4.31
CA LEU A 120 -5.07 15.22 -3.20
C LEU A 120 -5.37 16.72 -3.34
N LYS A 121 -4.42 17.51 -3.86
CA LYS A 121 -4.65 18.94 -4.14
C LYS A 121 -5.66 19.14 -5.28
N ASN A 122 -5.70 18.21 -6.23
CA ASN A 122 -6.61 18.24 -7.37
C ASN A 122 -7.72 17.20 -7.20
N ILE A 123 -8.41 17.21 -6.06
CA ILE A 123 -9.38 16.16 -5.72
C ILE A 123 -10.56 16.14 -6.70
N ASP A 124 -10.94 17.29 -7.26
CA ASP A 124 -12.00 17.39 -8.27
C ASP A 124 -11.65 16.64 -9.55
N TYR A 125 -10.38 16.69 -9.96
CA TYR A 125 -9.87 15.92 -11.09
C TYR A 125 -9.94 14.40 -10.81
N LEU A 126 -9.60 13.97 -9.60
CA LEU A 126 -9.77 12.58 -9.18
C LEU A 126 -11.24 12.15 -9.19
N ILE A 127 -12.14 12.99 -8.65
CA ILE A 127 -13.58 12.73 -8.63
C ILE A 127 -14.09 12.57 -10.07
N ASN A 128 -13.69 13.45 -10.99
CA ASN A 128 -14.05 13.37 -12.40
C ASN A 128 -13.52 12.10 -13.09
N ILE A 129 -12.28 11.68 -12.82
CA ILE A 129 -11.74 10.41 -13.34
C ILE A 129 -12.55 9.23 -12.81
N VAL A 130 -12.81 9.21 -11.50
CA VAL A 130 -13.57 8.13 -10.86
C VAL A 130 -14.97 8.06 -11.44
N ASN A 131 -15.65 9.20 -11.57
CA ASN A 131 -17.02 9.30 -12.11
C ASN A 131 -17.07 8.91 -13.59
N ASN A 132 -16.14 9.38 -14.42
CA ASN A 132 -16.09 9.05 -15.85
C ASN A 132 -15.74 7.57 -16.11
N GLY A 133 -14.92 6.96 -15.23
CA GLY A 133 -14.55 5.55 -15.33
C GLY A 133 -15.64 4.58 -14.82
N ASN A 134 -16.63 5.07 -14.07
CA ASN A 134 -17.63 4.24 -13.42
C ASN A 134 -18.86 4.04 -14.31
N LYS A 135 -18.73 3.15 -15.31
CA LYS A 135 -19.85 2.76 -16.20
C LYS A 135 -21.12 2.37 -15.43
N TYR A 136 -20.99 1.81 -14.23
CA TYR A 136 -22.11 1.44 -13.36
C TYR A 136 -22.81 2.66 -12.75
N PHE A 137 -22.06 3.68 -12.35
CA PHE A 137 -22.61 4.94 -11.83
C PHE A 137 -23.26 5.75 -12.95
N ASN A 138 -22.65 5.77 -14.15
CA ASN A 138 -23.27 6.34 -15.34
C ASN A 138 -24.53 5.57 -15.76
N PHE A 139 -24.57 4.24 -15.60
CA PHE A 139 -25.77 3.44 -15.85
C PHE A 139 -26.88 3.72 -14.83
N ILE A 140 -26.56 3.76 -13.53
CA ILE A 140 -27.52 4.11 -12.47
C ILE A 140 -28.04 5.54 -12.68
N ASN A 141 -27.17 6.50 -12.96
CA ASN A 141 -27.58 7.88 -13.23
C ASN A 141 -28.45 7.96 -14.48
N LYS A 142 -28.11 7.27 -15.57
CA LYS A 142 -28.92 7.26 -16.80
C LYS A 142 -30.25 6.54 -16.60
N PHE A 143 -30.28 5.48 -15.81
CA PHE A 143 -31.51 4.75 -15.47
C PHE A 143 -32.43 5.61 -14.59
N ASN A 144 -31.89 6.25 -13.56
CA ASN A 144 -32.62 7.16 -12.69
C ASN A 144 -33.09 8.41 -13.45
N PHE A 145 -32.26 9.02 -14.30
CA PHE A 145 -32.68 10.13 -15.15
C PHE A 145 -33.77 9.73 -16.14
N ASN A 146 -33.69 8.55 -16.76
CA ASN A 146 -34.76 8.06 -17.64
C ASN A 146 -36.06 7.78 -16.86
N PHE A 147 -35.94 7.31 -15.62
CA PHE A 147 -37.09 7.06 -14.75
C PHE A 147 -37.73 8.38 -14.31
N ILE A 148 -36.92 9.36 -13.91
CA ILE A 148 -37.37 10.72 -13.57
C ILE A 148 -37.98 11.42 -14.78
N ASN A 149 -37.37 11.34 -15.97
CA ASN A 149 -37.94 11.91 -17.20
C ASN A 149 -39.29 11.28 -17.56
N LYS A 150 -39.46 9.97 -17.35
CA LYS A 150 -40.77 9.31 -17.52
C LYS A 150 -41.81 9.76 -16.49
N PHE A 151 -41.39 10.10 -15.28
CA PHE A 151 -42.27 10.63 -14.25
C PHE A 151 -42.61 12.11 -14.47
N ILE A 152 -41.67 12.88 -15.03
CA ILE A 152 -41.83 14.32 -15.27
C ILE A 152 -42.59 14.61 -16.56
N ASN A 153 -42.55 13.73 -17.57
CA ASN A 153 -43.23 13.89 -18.86
C ASN A 153 -43.26 15.35 -19.38
N LEU A 154 -42.18 15.71 -20.08
CA LEU A 154 -42.38 16.12 -21.47
C LEU A 154 -42.49 14.85 -22.32
#